data_AF-A0A403M3Y6-F1
#
_entry.id   AF-A0A403M3Y6-F1
#
_cell.length_a   1.000
_cell.length_b   1.000
_cell.length_c   1.000
_cell.angle_alpha   90.00
_cell.angle_beta   90.00
_cell.angle_gamma   90.00
#
_symmetry.space_group_name_H-M   'P 1'
#
loop_
_entity.id
_entity.type
_entity.pdbx_description
1 polymer ?
#
loop_
_entity_poly.entity_id
_entity_poly.type
_entity_poly.pdbx_seq_one_letter_code
_entity_poly.pdbx_strand_id
1 'polypeptide(L)'
;MTSQLIPVFNGTISNETTLLVNARDLHTFLDVGKRFASWIVERIAEYGFVENQDFMIISQVREKIGRGRPAKDYHLTLDTAKELAMVERNEKGRQIRRYFIECEKKLRSMQPAQQFTDEEIILLCYMQVQMENAQDICKRLYPILKGLNSSYASKLYDIAFETFYAVTKNRDALLREVTRLDMSSSVIQRAMPMLKRLRARQFEL
;
A
#
# COMPACT_ATOMS: atom_id res chain seq x y z
N MET A 1 5.60 14.87 -23.12
CA MET A 1 4.19 15.21 -23.36
C MET A 1 3.65 15.82 -22.07
N THR A 2 3.10 17.02 -22.12
CA THR A 2 2.44 17.66 -20.97
C THR A 2 1.20 16.85 -20.63
N SER A 3 1.21 16.14 -19.50
CA SER A 3 0.04 15.44 -18.98
C SER A 3 -1.05 16.48 -18.72
N GLN A 4 -2.03 16.57 -19.62
CA GLN A 4 -3.20 17.42 -19.42
C GLN A 4 -3.99 16.79 -18.26
N LEU A 5 -4.00 17.46 -17.11
CA LEU A 5 -4.71 17.02 -15.92
C LEU A 5 -6.06 17.75 -15.86
N ILE A 6 -7.10 17.03 -15.45
CA ILE A 6 -8.39 17.64 -15.13
C ILE A 6 -8.23 18.39 -13.80
N PRO A 7 -8.62 19.68 -13.72
CA PRO A 7 -8.60 20.40 -12.46
C PRO A 7 -9.47 19.73 -11.39
N VAL A 8 -8.92 19.62 -10.19
CA VAL A 8 -9.64 19.21 -8.98
C VAL A 8 -9.69 20.39 -8.02
N PHE A 9 -10.79 20.54 -7.30
CA PHE A 9 -10.95 21.60 -6.31
C PHE A 9 -11.68 21.07 -5.08
N ASN A 10 -11.47 21.72 -3.93
CA ASN A 10 -12.20 21.38 -2.71
C ASN A 10 -13.63 21.92 -2.80
N GLY A 11 -14.60 21.11 -2.38
CA GLY A 11 -15.97 21.52 -2.16
C GLY A 11 -16.61 20.73 -1.04
N THR A 12 -17.92 20.94 -0.84
CA THR A 12 -18.66 20.29 0.23
C THR A 12 -19.84 19.52 -0.34
N ILE A 13 -19.90 18.22 -0.06
CA ILE A 13 -21.05 17.35 -0.37
C ILE A 13 -21.44 16.67 0.96
N SER A 14 -22.72 16.67 1.31
CA SER A 14 -23.22 16.12 2.59
C SER A 14 -22.48 16.63 3.84
N ASN A 15 -22.12 17.92 3.86
CA ASN A 15 -21.33 18.58 4.92
C ASN A 15 -19.90 18.05 5.12
N GLU A 16 -19.40 17.19 4.23
CA GLU A 16 -18.02 16.72 4.23
C GLU A 16 -17.20 17.45 3.16
N THR A 17 -16.00 17.86 3.54
CA THR A 17 -15.05 18.44 2.57
C THR A 17 -14.51 17.32 1.69
N THR A 18 -14.72 17.43 0.40
CA THR A 18 -14.30 16.43 -0.59
C THR A 18 -13.71 17.09 -1.82
N LEU A 19 -12.92 16.32 -2.58
CA LEU A 19 -12.39 16.75 -3.86
C LEU A 19 -13.45 16.57 -4.94
N LEU A 20 -13.69 17.63 -5.69
CA LEU A 20 -14.67 17.69 -6.75
C LEU A 20 -14.02 17.91 -8.11
N VAL A 21 -14.72 17.45 -9.14
CA VAL A 21 -14.37 17.61 -10.55
C VAL A 21 -15.57 18.22 -11.28
N ASN A 22 -15.32 19.21 -12.14
CA ASN A 22 -16.35 19.73 -13.02
C ASN A 22 -16.67 18.70 -14.12
N ALA A 23 -17.94 18.28 -14.21
CA ALA A 23 -18.33 17.25 -15.16
C ALA A 23 -18.14 17.65 -16.64
N ARG A 24 -18.14 18.95 -16.97
CA ARG A 24 -17.88 19.43 -18.34
C ARG A 24 -16.41 19.31 -18.70
N ASP A 25 -15.53 19.60 -17.75
CA ASP A 25 -14.09 19.45 -17.95
C ASP A 25 -13.76 17.97 -18.13
N LEU A 26 -14.38 17.10 -17.34
CA LEU A 26 -14.30 15.65 -17.51
C LEU A 26 -14.81 15.19 -18.88
N HIS A 27 -16.02 15.62 -19.28
CA HIS A 27 -16.62 15.31 -20.59
C HIS A 27 -15.72 15.71 -21.76
N THR A 28 -15.15 16.91 -21.69
CA THR A 28 -14.23 17.45 -22.69
C THR A 28 -12.93 16.66 -22.72
N PHE A 29 -12.35 16.35 -21.56
CA PHE A 29 -11.13 15.58 -21.45
C PHE A 29 -11.27 14.14 -21.99
N LEU A 30 -12.42 13.53 -21.73
CA LEU A 30 -12.73 12.17 -22.19
C LEU A 30 -13.05 12.11 -23.68
N ASP A 31 -13.17 13.25 -24.37
CA ASP A 31 -13.48 13.34 -25.81
C ASP A 31 -14.77 12.57 -26.17
N VAL A 32 -15.84 12.83 -25.40
CA VAL A 32 -17.13 12.17 -25.57
C VAL A 32 -17.95 12.87 -26.66
N GLY A 33 -18.25 12.15 -27.75
CA GLY A 33 -19.03 12.71 -28.87
C GLY A 33 -20.51 13.00 -28.57
N LYS A 34 -21.09 12.39 -27.53
CA LYS A 34 -22.48 12.65 -27.11
C LYS A 34 -22.56 14.04 -26.45
N ARG A 35 -23.66 14.77 -26.69
CA ARG A 35 -23.90 16.07 -26.05
C ARG A 35 -23.88 15.93 -24.53
N PHE A 36 -23.14 16.81 -23.84
CA PHE A 36 -22.94 16.79 -22.38
C PHE A 36 -24.21 16.52 -21.58
N ALA A 37 -25.29 17.27 -21.82
CA ALA A 37 -26.53 17.16 -21.06
C ALA A 37 -27.18 15.76 -21.16
N SER A 38 -27.10 15.13 -22.33
CA SER A 38 -27.63 13.78 -22.53
C SER A 38 -26.68 12.71 -21.99
N TRP A 39 -25.37 12.95 -22.09
CA TRP A 39 -24.34 12.06 -21.56
C TRP A 39 -24.40 11.97 -20.04
N ILE A 40 -24.35 13.11 -19.34
CA ILE A 40 -24.26 13.11 -17.87
C ILE A 40 -25.52 12.52 -17.22
N VAL A 41 -26.71 12.81 -17.77
CA VAL A 41 -27.98 12.26 -17.25
C VAL A 41 -28.05 10.75 -17.47
N GLU A 42 -27.65 10.25 -18.63
CA GLU A 42 -27.60 8.82 -18.91
C GLU A 42 -26.61 8.11 -18.00
N ARG A 43 -25.39 8.66 -17.84
CA ARG A 43 -24.37 8.06 -16.99
C ARG A 43 -24.76 8.04 -15.51
N ILE A 44 -25.35 9.12 -15.00
CA ILE A 44 -25.88 9.15 -13.62
C ILE A 44 -26.95 8.07 -13.43
N ALA A 45 -27.86 7.92 -14.39
CA ALA A 45 -28.92 6.92 -14.31
C ALA A 45 -28.41 5.48 -14.47
N GLU A 46 -27.49 5.24 -15.41
CA GLU A 46 -26.93 3.92 -15.73
C GLU A 46 -26.14 3.33 -14.55
N TYR A 47 -25.36 4.16 -13.86
CA TYR A 47 -24.51 3.74 -12.74
C TYR A 47 -25.15 4.00 -11.37
N GLY A 48 -26.34 4.57 -11.33
CA GLY A 48 -27.10 4.78 -10.09
C GLY A 48 -26.49 5.81 -9.15
N PHE A 49 -25.77 6.81 -9.67
CA PHE A 49 -25.18 7.86 -8.84
C PHE A 49 -26.25 8.70 -8.14
N VAL A 50 -25.98 9.05 -6.88
CA VAL A 50 -26.91 9.70 -5.96
C VAL A 50 -26.54 11.18 -5.77
N GLU A 51 -27.51 12.06 -5.94
CA GLU A 51 -27.33 13.50 -5.69
C GLU A 51 -27.04 13.76 -4.20
N ASN A 52 -26.10 14.66 -3.92
CA ASN A 52 -25.54 14.95 -2.60
C ASN A 52 -24.71 13.80 -1.98
N GLN A 53 -24.36 12.77 -2.75
CA GLN A 53 -23.36 11.78 -2.35
C GLN A 53 -22.26 11.70 -3.42
N ASP A 54 -22.64 11.42 -4.65
CA ASP A 54 -21.72 11.21 -5.78
C ASP A 54 -21.52 12.48 -6.63
N PHE A 55 -22.52 13.35 -6.62
CA PHE A 55 -22.50 14.60 -7.37
C PHE A 55 -23.43 15.66 -6.77
N MET A 56 -23.25 16.91 -7.21
CA MET A 56 -24.17 18.02 -6.93
C MET A 56 -24.50 18.77 -8.23
N ILE A 57 -25.74 19.25 -8.33
CA ILE A 57 -26.20 20.04 -9.47
C ILE A 57 -25.93 21.52 -9.23
N ILE A 58 -25.37 22.19 -10.22
CA ILE A 58 -25.10 23.63 -10.21
C ILE A 58 -25.96 24.24 -11.30
N SER A 59 -26.92 25.04 -10.88
CA SER A 59 -27.67 25.87 -11.81
C SER A 59 -26.80 27.05 -12.22
N GLN A 60 -26.49 27.16 -13.52
CA GLN A 60 -26.01 28.43 -14.04
C GLN A 60 -27.20 29.38 -14.17
N VAL A 61 -27.23 30.44 -13.35
CA VAL A 61 -28.11 31.58 -13.59
C VAL A 61 -27.50 32.37 -14.76
N ARG A 62 -27.79 31.95 -15.99
CA ARG A 62 -27.52 32.80 -17.17
C ARG A 62 -28.68 33.78 -17.32
N GLU A 63 -28.37 35.06 -17.52
CA GLU A 63 -29.37 36.07 -17.88
C GLU A 63 -30.16 35.58 -19.11
N LYS A 64 -31.48 35.49 -18.95
CA LYS A 64 -32.36 34.88 -19.95
C LYS A 64 -32.46 35.78 -21.18
N ILE A 65 -31.81 35.38 -22.28
CA ILE A 65 -32.18 35.82 -23.62
C ILE A 65 -33.12 34.75 -24.22
N GLY A 66 -34.33 34.57 -23.65
CA GLY A 66 -35.39 33.71 -24.20
C GLY A 66 -36.07 32.69 -23.25
N ARG A 67 -37.07 31.96 -23.79
CA ARG A 67 -37.91 30.94 -23.10
C ARG A 67 -37.24 29.55 -22.99
N GLY A 68 -35.95 29.49 -22.64
CA GLY A 68 -35.21 28.23 -22.49
C GLY A 68 -35.21 27.69 -21.05
N ARG A 69 -35.12 26.35 -20.89
CA ARG A 69 -34.85 25.71 -19.59
C ARG A 69 -33.41 26.01 -19.17
N PRO A 70 -33.13 26.36 -17.89
CA PRO A 70 -31.77 26.64 -17.44
C PRO A 70 -30.84 25.46 -17.69
N ALA A 71 -29.60 25.75 -18.13
CA ALA A 71 -28.57 24.73 -18.26
C ALA A 71 -28.16 24.23 -16.86
N LYS A 72 -28.08 22.91 -16.71
CA LYS A 72 -27.55 22.26 -15.51
C LYS A 72 -26.10 21.90 -15.72
N ASP A 73 -25.27 22.25 -14.75
CA ASP A 73 -23.91 21.76 -14.61
C ASP A 73 -23.82 20.86 -13.39
N TYR A 74 -22.73 20.10 -13.32
CA TYR A 74 -22.56 19.07 -12.31
C TYR A 74 -21.13 19.14 -11.77
N HIS A 75 -20.99 19.11 -10.46
CA HIS A 75 -19.73 18.75 -9.83
C HIS A 75 -19.85 17.32 -9.32
N LEU A 76 -18.89 16.49 -9.70
CA LEU A 76 -18.80 15.09 -9.29
C LEU A 76 -17.78 14.99 -8.16
N THR A 77 -17.95 14.04 -7.24
CA THR A 77 -16.81 13.65 -6.40
C THR A 77 -15.69 13.13 -7.28
N LEU A 78 -14.46 13.24 -6.78
CA LEU A 78 -13.29 12.74 -7.47
C LEU A 78 -13.43 11.23 -7.79
N ASP A 79 -14.02 10.45 -6.90
CA ASP A 79 -14.18 9.01 -7.09
C ASP A 79 -15.24 8.72 -8.17
N THR A 80 -16.40 9.38 -8.14
CA THR A 80 -17.41 9.31 -9.21
C THR A 80 -16.82 9.70 -10.57
N ALA A 81 -15.98 10.73 -10.62
CA ALA A 81 -15.31 11.14 -11.85
C ALA A 81 -14.34 10.06 -12.38
N LYS A 82 -13.62 9.36 -11.49
CA LYS A 82 -12.76 8.22 -11.88
C LYS A 82 -13.59 7.07 -12.43
N GLU A 83 -14.69 6.73 -11.77
CA GLU A 83 -15.59 5.68 -12.24
C GLU A 83 -16.13 5.98 -13.64
N LEU A 84 -16.66 7.19 -13.86
CA LEU A 84 -17.11 7.62 -15.19
C LEU A 84 -16.00 7.56 -16.24
N ALA A 85 -14.80 8.01 -15.90
CA ALA A 85 -13.66 7.96 -16.81
C ALA A 85 -13.27 6.52 -17.19
N MET A 86 -13.41 5.57 -16.26
CA MET A 86 -13.08 4.16 -16.49
C MET A 86 -14.08 3.44 -17.39
N VAL A 87 -15.35 3.84 -17.38
CA VAL A 87 -16.41 3.16 -18.16
C VAL A 87 -16.53 3.66 -19.59
N GLU A 88 -15.91 4.81 -19.92
CA GLU A 88 -15.92 5.31 -21.28
C GLU A 88 -15.22 4.36 -22.26
N ARG A 89 -15.94 3.99 -23.32
CA ARG A 89 -15.51 3.03 -24.34
C ARG A 89 -14.75 3.72 -25.48
N ASN A 90 -13.75 4.52 -25.12
CA ASN A 90 -12.92 5.24 -26.08
C ASN A 90 -11.43 5.14 -25.71
N GLU A 91 -10.56 5.77 -26.52
CA GLU A 91 -9.11 5.71 -26.33
C GLU A 91 -8.67 6.39 -25.02
N LYS A 92 -9.34 7.46 -24.61
CA LYS A 92 -9.09 8.13 -23.30
C LYS A 92 -9.42 7.20 -22.13
N GLY A 93 -10.60 6.57 -22.14
CA GLY A 93 -10.99 5.58 -21.14
C GLY A 93 -10.06 4.37 -21.10
N ARG A 94 -9.52 3.93 -22.26
CA ARG A 94 -8.48 2.89 -22.33
C ARG A 94 -7.18 3.32 -21.65
N GLN A 95 -6.70 4.53 -21.92
CA GLN A 95 -5.49 5.08 -21.30
C GLN A 95 -5.63 5.18 -19.79
N ILE A 96 -6.79 5.66 -19.32
CA ILE A 96 -7.09 5.81 -17.89
C ILE A 96 -7.10 4.46 -17.18
N ARG A 97 -7.80 3.45 -17.73
CA ARG A 97 -7.80 2.09 -17.17
C ARG A 97 -6.39 1.50 -17.11
N ARG A 98 -5.58 1.66 -18.17
CA ARG A 98 -4.17 1.22 -18.17
C ARG A 98 -3.36 1.92 -17.08
N TYR A 99 -3.52 3.23 -16.93
CA TYR A 99 -2.86 3.98 -15.87
C TYR A 99 -3.23 3.46 -14.48
N PHE A 100 -4.51 3.26 -14.19
CA PHE A 100 -4.95 2.72 -12.89
C PHE A 100 -4.43 1.31 -12.62
N ILE A 101 -4.42 0.43 -13.63
CA ILE A 101 -3.81 -0.91 -13.52
C ILE A 101 -2.31 -0.81 -13.20
N GLU A 102 -1.58 0.09 -13.86
CA GLU A 102 -0.15 0.30 -13.57
C GLU A 102 0.07 0.88 -12.16
N CYS A 103 -0.79 1.78 -11.70
CA CYS A 103 -0.77 2.25 -10.32
C CYS A 103 -1.03 1.12 -9.32
N GLU A 104 -2.00 0.24 -9.58
CA GLU A 104 -2.28 -0.92 -8.73
C GLU A 104 -1.10 -1.91 -8.71
N LYS A 105 -0.50 -2.19 -9.87
CA LYS A 105 0.71 -3.03 -9.95
C LYS A 105 1.86 -2.42 -9.15
N LYS A 106 2.08 -1.10 -9.28
CA LYS A 106 3.09 -0.39 -8.49
C LYS A 106 2.80 -0.50 -7.01
N LEU A 107 1.55 -0.25 -6.58
CA LEU A 107 1.15 -0.37 -5.18
C LEU A 107 1.33 -1.79 -4.63
N ARG A 108 1.00 -2.82 -5.42
CA ARG A 108 1.23 -4.24 -5.05
C ARG A 108 2.72 -4.60 -4.99
N SER A 109 3.54 -3.95 -5.82
CA SER A 109 5.00 -4.15 -5.84
C SER A 109 5.73 -3.34 -4.75
N MET A 110 5.09 -2.30 -4.21
CA MET A 110 5.59 -1.57 -3.06
C MET A 110 5.53 -2.52 -1.86
N GLN A 111 6.70 -2.97 -1.43
CA GLN A 111 6.82 -3.65 -0.15
C GLN A 111 6.51 -2.65 0.97
N PRO A 112 5.99 -3.12 2.12
CA PRO A 112 5.80 -2.25 3.28
C PRO A 112 7.09 -1.50 3.56
N ALA A 113 6.96 -0.23 3.93
CA ALA A 113 8.10 0.62 4.24
C ALA A 113 9.01 -0.09 5.27
N GLN A 114 10.31 -0.03 5.04
CA GLN A 114 11.30 -0.59 5.96
C GLN A 114 11.13 0.08 7.32
N GLN A 115 10.74 -0.71 8.33
CA GLN A 115 10.41 -0.19 9.66
C GLN A 115 11.65 0.17 10.48
N PHE A 116 12.77 -0.51 10.21
CA PHE A 116 14.03 -0.38 10.94
C PHE A 116 15.14 0.12 10.01
N THR A 117 16.10 0.90 10.51
CA THR A 117 17.27 1.28 9.72
C THR A 117 18.16 0.08 9.41
N ASP A 118 19.07 0.24 8.45
CA ASP A 118 20.04 -0.80 8.10
C ASP A 118 20.89 -1.21 9.32
N GLU A 119 21.33 -0.24 10.13
CA GLU A 119 22.06 -0.50 11.37
C GLU A 119 21.23 -1.28 12.40
N GLU A 120 19.96 -0.93 12.57
CA GLU A 120 19.05 -1.60 13.49
C GLU A 120 18.82 -3.06 13.07
N ILE A 121 18.62 -3.31 11.77
CA ILE A 121 18.47 -4.69 11.24
C ILE A 121 19.74 -5.51 11.50
N ILE A 122 20.92 -4.91 11.29
CA ILE A 122 22.20 -5.57 11.59
C ILE A 122 22.34 -5.88 13.08
N LEU A 123 21.98 -4.95 13.96
CA LEU A 123 22.00 -5.16 15.41
C LEU A 123 21.06 -6.32 15.82
N LEU A 124 19.85 -6.36 15.26
CA LEU A 124 18.90 -7.45 15.48
C LEU A 124 19.47 -8.79 14.98
N CYS A 125 20.19 -8.81 13.86
CA CYS A 125 20.88 -10.01 13.38
C CYS A 125 21.98 -10.48 14.36
N TYR A 126 22.74 -9.56 14.97
CA TYR A 126 23.69 -9.93 16.01
C TYR A 126 22.99 -10.52 17.23
N MET A 127 21.90 -9.92 17.70
CA MET A 127 21.11 -10.44 18.81
C MET A 127 20.52 -11.82 18.50
N GLN A 128 20.06 -12.03 17.27
CA GLN A 128 19.57 -13.32 16.80
C GLN A 128 20.66 -14.40 16.89
N VAL A 129 21.88 -14.10 16.43
CA VAL A 129 22.99 -15.06 16.51
C VAL A 129 23.35 -15.39 17.97
N GLN A 130 23.32 -14.40 18.86
CA GLN A 130 23.53 -14.64 20.28
C GLN A 130 22.44 -15.53 20.89
N MET A 131 21.19 -15.33 20.51
CA MET A 131 20.07 -16.15 20.96
C MET A 131 20.23 -17.61 20.50
N GLU A 132 20.58 -17.85 19.24
CA GLU A 132 20.79 -19.21 18.75
C GLU A 132 21.99 -19.90 19.41
N ASN A 133 23.08 -19.18 19.67
CA ASN A 133 24.20 -19.71 20.45
C ASN A 133 23.77 -20.08 21.88
N ALA A 134 22.96 -19.24 22.51
CA ALA A 134 22.42 -19.52 23.84
C ALA A 134 21.53 -20.77 23.83
N GLN A 135 20.68 -20.95 22.80
CA GLN A 135 19.89 -22.16 22.62
C GLN A 135 20.78 -23.41 22.53
N ASP A 136 21.84 -23.38 21.71
CA ASP A 136 22.75 -24.53 21.57
C ASP A 136 23.45 -24.88 22.88
N ILE A 137 23.90 -23.88 23.63
CA ILE A 137 24.51 -24.07 24.94
C ILE A 137 23.49 -24.67 25.91
N CYS A 138 22.27 -24.13 25.96
CA CYS A 138 21.21 -24.63 26.83
C CYS A 138 20.82 -26.08 26.48
N LYS A 139 20.74 -26.43 25.19
CA LYS A 139 20.50 -27.81 24.72
C LYS A 139 21.57 -28.77 25.23
N ARG A 140 22.84 -28.35 25.24
CA ARG A 140 23.98 -29.15 25.74
C ARG A 140 23.99 -29.29 27.26
N LEU A 141 23.67 -28.22 27.99
CA LEU A 141 23.72 -28.19 29.46
C LEU A 141 22.49 -28.81 30.12
N TYR A 142 21.32 -28.76 29.47
CA TYR A 142 20.07 -29.32 29.98
C TYR A 142 20.18 -30.76 30.51
N PRO A 143 20.68 -31.76 29.74
CA PRO A 143 20.73 -33.14 30.23
C PRO A 143 21.65 -33.30 31.44
N ILE A 144 22.72 -32.52 31.52
CA ILE A 144 23.67 -32.52 32.64
C ILE A 144 22.97 -32.03 33.91
N LEU A 145 22.33 -30.86 33.85
CA LEU A 145 21.63 -30.28 35.00
C LEU A 145 20.44 -31.13 35.44
N LYS A 146 19.75 -31.77 34.49
CA LYS A 146 18.68 -32.72 34.77
C LYS A 146 19.22 -33.93 35.54
N GLY A 147 20.36 -34.50 35.11
CA GLY A 147 21.01 -35.62 35.81
C GLY A 147 21.47 -35.28 37.23
N LEU A 148 21.85 -34.02 37.46
CA LEU A 148 22.21 -33.49 38.79
C LEU A 148 20.99 -33.10 39.65
N ASN A 149 19.77 -33.33 39.15
CA ASN A 149 18.52 -32.91 39.79
C ASN A 149 18.49 -31.41 40.16
N SER A 150 19.11 -30.57 39.32
CA SER A 150 19.21 -29.13 39.55
C SER A 150 17.88 -28.43 39.27
N SER A 151 17.52 -27.47 40.13
CA SER A 151 16.35 -26.60 39.94
C SER A 151 16.45 -25.70 38.68
N TYR A 152 17.63 -25.55 38.09
CA TYR A 152 17.84 -24.78 36.85
C TYR A 152 17.54 -25.56 35.57
N ALA A 153 17.36 -26.89 35.64
CA ALA A 153 17.15 -27.73 34.46
C ALA A 153 15.92 -27.29 33.64
N SER A 154 14.82 -26.93 34.32
CA SER A 154 13.60 -26.44 33.64
C SER A 154 13.85 -25.15 32.87
N LYS A 155 14.59 -24.18 33.46
CA LYS A 155 14.88 -22.90 32.80
C LYS A 155 15.71 -23.10 31.53
N LEU A 156 16.67 -24.02 31.56
CA LEU A 156 17.46 -24.34 30.37
C LEU A 156 16.63 -25.06 29.30
N TYR A 157 15.67 -25.89 29.71
CA TYR A 157 14.74 -26.54 28.79
C TYR A 157 13.92 -25.51 28.01
N ASP A 158 13.35 -24.53 28.71
CA ASP A 158 12.53 -23.49 28.09
C ASP A 158 13.31 -22.72 27.02
N ILE A 159 14.54 -22.31 27.35
CA ILE A 159 15.42 -21.62 26.39
C ILE A 159 15.79 -22.55 25.23
N ALA A 160 16.16 -23.79 25.52
CA ALA A 160 16.63 -24.75 24.51
C ALA A 160 15.54 -25.17 23.50
N PHE A 161 14.31 -25.38 23.97
CA PHE A 161 13.28 -26.10 23.21
C PHE A 161 12.01 -25.27 22.99
N GLU A 162 11.52 -24.55 23.99
CA GLU A 162 10.27 -23.78 23.86
C GLU A 162 10.45 -22.55 22.95
N THR A 163 11.62 -21.92 22.96
CA THR A 163 11.87 -20.75 22.11
C THR A 163 12.27 -21.09 20.67
N PHE A 164 12.42 -22.37 20.31
CA PHE A 164 12.93 -22.80 19.00
C PHE A 164 12.15 -22.24 17.82
N TYR A 165 10.81 -22.31 17.89
CA TYR A 165 9.95 -21.80 16.83
C TYR A 165 10.13 -20.29 16.61
N ALA A 166 10.05 -19.50 17.68
CA ALA A 166 10.16 -18.06 17.62
C ALA A 166 11.52 -17.61 17.08
N VAL A 167 12.60 -18.23 17.57
CA VAL A 167 13.98 -17.94 17.13
C VAL A 167 14.16 -18.29 15.64
N THR A 168 13.64 -19.42 15.18
CA THR A 168 13.72 -19.81 13.75
C THR A 168 12.94 -18.83 12.87
N LYS A 169 11.70 -18.48 13.24
CA LYS A 169 10.88 -17.53 12.48
C LYS A 169 11.49 -16.12 12.45
N ASN A 170 12.09 -15.70 13.56
CA ASN A 170 12.77 -14.41 13.64
C ASN A 170 14.01 -14.37 12.73
N ARG A 171 14.82 -15.43 12.69
CA ARG A 171 15.93 -15.55 11.72
C ARG A 171 15.43 -15.38 10.29
N ASP A 172 14.39 -16.10 9.90
CA ASP A 172 13.87 -16.03 8.53
C ASP A 172 13.37 -14.62 8.20
N ALA A 173 12.74 -13.93 9.16
CA ALA A 173 12.33 -12.54 8.99
C ALA A 173 13.52 -11.59 8.80
N LEU A 174 14.52 -11.69 9.68
CA LEU A 174 15.72 -10.87 9.60
C LEU A 174 16.51 -11.11 8.31
N LEU A 175 16.64 -12.37 7.88
CA LEU A 175 17.32 -12.69 6.61
C LEU A 175 16.56 -12.14 5.39
N ARG A 176 15.23 -12.04 5.44
CA ARG A 176 14.46 -11.33 4.39
C ARG A 176 14.76 -9.84 4.40
N GLU A 177 14.77 -9.19 5.56
CA GLU A 177 15.10 -7.77 5.67
C GLU A 177 16.54 -7.48 5.22
N VAL A 178 17.49 -8.37 5.51
CA VAL A 178 18.88 -8.28 5.05
C VAL A 178 19.00 -8.21 3.53
N THR A 179 18.08 -8.81 2.77
CA THR A 179 18.10 -8.73 1.30
C THR A 179 17.81 -7.34 0.74
N ARG A 180 17.25 -6.43 1.55
CA ARG A 180 16.89 -5.07 1.17
C ARG A 180 17.99 -4.05 1.49
N LEU A 181 18.95 -4.45 2.31
CA LEU A 181 19.98 -3.56 2.82
C LEU A 181 20.93 -3.08 1.71
N ASP A 182 21.47 -1.87 1.87
CA ASP A 182 22.50 -1.36 0.96
C ASP A 182 23.85 -2.05 1.20
N MET A 183 24.14 -3.07 0.39
CA MET A 183 25.37 -3.86 0.47
C MET A 183 26.66 -3.02 0.26
N SER A 184 26.57 -1.79 -0.22
CA SER A 184 27.71 -0.89 -0.35
C SER A 184 28.11 -0.22 0.97
N SER A 185 27.24 -0.22 1.98
CA SER A 185 27.51 0.36 3.30
C SER A 185 28.64 -0.37 4.03
N SER A 186 29.55 0.42 4.62
CA SER A 186 30.66 -0.11 5.42
C SER A 186 30.21 -0.90 6.65
N VAL A 187 29.04 -0.56 7.22
CA VAL A 187 28.44 -1.27 8.36
C VAL A 187 28.08 -2.70 7.97
N ILE A 188 27.47 -2.87 6.79
CA ILE A 188 27.02 -4.17 6.29
C ILE A 188 28.20 -5.03 5.88
N GLN A 189 29.22 -4.44 5.23
CA GLN A 189 30.46 -5.15 4.91
C GLN A 189 31.13 -5.73 6.16
N ARG A 190 31.16 -4.99 7.27
CA ARG A 190 31.68 -5.48 8.56
C ARG A 190 30.83 -6.60 9.16
N ALA A 191 29.50 -6.54 9.01
CA ALA A 191 28.58 -7.57 9.53
C ALA A 191 28.53 -8.84 8.67
N MET A 192 29.09 -8.82 7.46
CA MET A 192 28.96 -9.90 6.49
C MET A 192 29.41 -11.29 6.97
N PRO A 193 30.50 -11.46 7.75
CA PRO A 193 30.86 -12.76 8.31
C PRO A 193 29.76 -13.33 9.22
N MET A 194 29.15 -12.48 10.05
CA MET A 194 28.05 -12.86 10.94
C MET A 194 26.80 -13.23 10.12
N LEU A 195 26.44 -12.43 9.11
CA LEU A 195 25.29 -12.70 8.24
C LEU A 195 25.44 -14.01 7.46
N LYS A 196 26.65 -14.33 6.98
CA LYS A 196 26.94 -15.63 6.34
C LYS A 196 26.70 -16.78 7.30
N ARG A 197 27.15 -16.67 8.56
CA ARG A 197 26.89 -17.67 9.60
C ARG A 197 25.40 -17.83 9.86
N LEU A 198 24.68 -16.72 10.07
CA LEU A 198 23.24 -16.74 10.32
C LEU A 198 22.47 -17.41 9.16
N ARG A 199 22.88 -17.15 7.91
CA ARG A 199 22.29 -17.78 6.72
C ARG A 199 22.60 -19.27 6.61
N ALA A 200 23.81 -19.70 6.96
CA ALA A 200 24.17 -21.12 6.94
C ALA A 200 23.28 -21.94 7.88
N ARG A 201 22.98 -21.41 9.06
CA ARG A 201 22.11 -22.04 10.07
C ARG A 201 20.65 -22.19 9.65
N GLN A 202 20.22 -21.47 8.61
CA GLN A 202 18.89 -21.64 8.02
C GLN A 202 18.66 -23.07 7.48
N PHE A 203 19.74 -23.77 7.11
CA PHE A 203 19.70 -25.09 6.48
C PHE A 203 20.07 -26.25 7.42
N GLU A 204 20.36 -25.98 8.70
CA GLU A 204 20.78 -26.97 9.70
C GLU A 204 19.60 -27.69 10.39
N LEU A 205 18.45 -27.82 9.73
CA LEU A 205 17.25 -28.48 10.29
C LEU A 205 17.42 -29.99 10.44
#